data_AF-A0A2V9LUR2-F1
#
_entry.id   AF-A0A2V9LUR2-F1
#
_cell.length_a   1.000
_cell.length_b   1.000
_cell.length_c   1.000
_cell.angle_alpha   90.00
_cell.angle_beta   90.00
_cell.angle_gamma   90.00
#
_symmetry.space_group_name_H-M   'P 1'
#
loop_
_entity.id
_entity.type
_entity.pdbx_description
1 polymer ?
#
loop_
_entity_poly.entity_id
_entity_poly.type
_entity_poly.pdbx_seq_one_letter_code
_entity_poly.pdbx_strand_id
1 'polypeptide(L)'
;MKMHCEKEEEVIRARAEGLLADNGEPASEGGAALREHVAACPICQEALFLAELFERDQRALGAQAPLPEADLVWWKAQLRARREAVRRAEAPVVFAEKAAWVTGALSAAGLAAWQWPAIRGWLALIASAPILGPHSEPLAALFVAGLVSTLVLAGVSLYLIWSEK
;
A
#
# COMPACT_ATOMS: atom_id res chain seq x y z
N MET A 1 19.74 6.11 35.68
CA MET A 1 20.60 4.96 36.01
C MET A 1 20.76 4.15 34.73
N LYS A 2 21.98 4.04 34.16
CA LYS A 2 22.19 3.34 32.89
C LYS A 2 22.01 1.84 33.14
N MET A 3 20.83 1.30 32.79
CA MET A 3 20.50 -0.14 32.88
C MET A 3 20.98 -0.89 31.64
N HIS A 4 22.18 -0.59 31.14
CA HIS A 4 22.67 -1.22 29.92
C HIS A 4 24.02 -1.87 30.22
N CYS A 5 24.10 -3.17 29.95
CA CYS A 5 25.34 -3.92 30.01
C CYS A 5 26.00 -3.85 28.64
N GLU A 6 27.25 -3.42 28.57
CA GLU A 6 28.00 -3.32 27.31
C GLU A 6 28.24 -4.70 26.66
N LYS A 7 28.28 -5.77 27.46
CA LYS A 7 28.47 -7.15 26.98
C LYS A 7 27.18 -7.90 26.68
N GLU A 8 26.02 -7.24 26.80
CA GLU A 8 24.71 -7.87 26.60
C GLU A 8 24.60 -8.53 25.22
N GLU A 9 24.98 -7.79 24.16
CA GLU A 9 24.90 -8.29 22.78
C GLU A 9 25.83 -9.49 22.54
N GLU A 10 27.02 -9.49 23.14
CA GLU A 10 27.96 -10.61 23.08
C GLU A 10 27.41 -11.86 23.77
N VAL A 11 26.78 -11.70 24.92
CA VAL A 11 26.15 -12.80 25.68
C VAL A 11 24.98 -13.39 24.89
N ILE A 12 24.11 -12.55 24.30
CA ILE A 12 22.96 -13.01 23.52
C ILE A 12 23.42 -13.76 22.26
N ARG A 13 24.41 -13.23 21.56
CA ARG A 13 25.01 -13.91 20.39
C ARG A 13 25.66 -15.24 20.78
N ALA A 14 26.45 -15.27 21.85
CA ALA A 14 27.08 -16.49 22.34
C ALA A 14 26.05 -17.55 22.77
N ARG A 15 24.89 -17.14 23.30
CA ARG A 15 23.77 -18.06 23.53
C ARG A 15 23.19 -18.60 22.22
N ALA A 16 22.91 -17.72 21.25
CA ALA A 16 22.34 -18.12 19.97
C ALA A 16 23.24 -19.11 19.21
N GLU A 17 24.56 -18.97 19.36
CA GLU A 17 25.57 -19.89 18.81
C GLU A 17 25.75 -21.17 19.65
N GLY A 18 25.08 -21.29 20.80
CA GLY A 18 25.18 -22.44 21.69
C GLY A 18 26.43 -22.48 22.57
N LEU A 19 27.27 -21.44 22.54
CA LEU A 19 28.55 -21.38 23.28
C LEU A 19 28.39 -21.23 24.79
N LEU A 20 27.20 -20.83 25.25
CA LEU A 20 26.83 -20.73 26.67
C LEU A 20 26.06 -21.95 27.18
N ALA A 21 25.75 -22.92 26.31
CA ALA A 21 25.03 -24.12 26.71
C ALA A 21 25.93 -25.09 27.48
N ASP A 22 25.42 -25.66 28.57
CA ASP A 22 26.11 -26.67 29.36
C ASP A 22 25.98 -28.05 28.68
N ASN A 23 26.61 -28.19 27.50
CA ASN A 23 26.51 -29.38 26.67
C ASN A 23 27.62 -30.41 26.96
N GLY A 24 28.41 -30.22 28.02
CA GLY A 24 29.53 -31.10 28.39
C GLY A 24 30.78 -30.96 27.52
N GLU A 25 30.78 -30.07 26.51
CA GLU A 25 31.95 -29.72 25.72
C GLU A 25 32.79 -28.63 26.41
N PRO A 26 34.13 -28.65 26.31
CA PRO A 26 34.97 -27.63 26.92
C PRO A 26 34.65 -26.27 26.29
N ALA A 27 34.08 -25.37 27.10
CA ALA A 27 33.78 -24.02 26.65
C ALA A 27 35.06 -23.34 26.16
N SER A 28 34.95 -22.63 25.04
CA SER A 28 36.02 -21.74 24.59
C SER A 28 36.40 -20.75 25.69
N GLU A 29 37.64 -20.28 25.70
CA GLU A 29 38.13 -19.33 26.70
C GLU A 29 37.23 -18.08 26.80
N GLY A 30 36.70 -17.62 25.66
CA GLY A 30 35.69 -16.56 25.59
C GLY A 30 34.34 -16.94 26.21
N GLY A 31 33.85 -18.16 25.99
CA GLY A 31 32.60 -18.66 26.59
C GLY A 31 32.70 -18.81 28.11
N ALA A 32 33.86 -19.19 28.65
CA ALA A 32 34.10 -19.23 30.09
C ALA A 32 34.02 -17.83 30.73
N ALA A 33 34.71 -16.84 30.14
CA ALA A 33 34.67 -15.45 30.61
C ALA A 33 33.26 -14.83 30.52
N LEU A 34 32.49 -15.17 29.48
CA LEU A 34 31.11 -14.72 29.33
C LEU A 34 30.18 -15.38 30.37
N ARG A 35 30.37 -16.66 30.71
CA ARG A 35 29.62 -17.33 31.79
C ARG A 35 29.89 -16.70 33.16
N GLU A 36 31.15 -16.37 33.45
CA GLU A 36 31.51 -15.66 34.68
C GLU A 36 30.85 -14.27 34.74
N HIS A 37 30.87 -13.54 33.63
CA HIS A 37 30.18 -12.25 33.54
C HIS A 37 28.67 -12.37 33.78
N VAL A 38 28.01 -13.35 33.17
CA VAL A 38 26.59 -13.65 33.40
C VAL A 38 26.33 -13.95 34.88
N ALA A 39 27.18 -14.73 35.55
CA ALA A 39 27.02 -15.02 36.97
C ALA A 39 27.06 -13.75 37.85
N ALA A 40 27.75 -12.70 37.42
CA ALA A 40 27.86 -11.43 38.14
C ALA A 40 26.87 -10.34 37.69
N CYS A 41 26.27 -10.46 36.49
CA CYS A 41 25.43 -9.41 35.90
C CYS A 41 23.94 -9.78 35.91
N PRO A 42 23.09 -9.12 36.72
CA PRO A 42 21.66 -9.45 36.81
C PRO A 42 20.90 -9.19 35.50
N ILE A 43 21.32 -8.19 34.71
CA ILE A 43 20.71 -7.88 33.39
C ILE A 43 20.89 -9.07 32.44
N CYS A 44 22.12 -9.60 32.35
CA CYS A 44 22.42 -10.74 31.50
C CYS A 44 21.73 -12.03 32.00
N GLN A 45 21.59 -12.22 33.31
CA GLN A 45 20.84 -13.35 33.87
C GLN A 45 19.37 -13.32 33.50
N GLU A 46 18.72 -12.16 33.67
CA GLU A 46 17.32 -11.98 33.31
C GLU A 46 17.11 -12.20 31.81
N ALA A 47 17.98 -11.64 30.97
CA ALA A 47 17.91 -11.81 29.53
C ALA A 47 18.04 -13.28 29.10
N LEU A 48 18.98 -14.03 29.68
CA LEU A 48 19.15 -15.47 29.40
C LEU A 48 17.97 -16.30 29.92
N PHE A 49 17.43 -15.96 31.09
CA PHE A 49 16.25 -16.60 31.66
C PHE A 49 15.03 -16.43 30.76
N LEU A 50 14.77 -15.21 30.29
CA LEU A 50 13.68 -14.92 29.35
C LEU A 50 13.88 -15.62 28.01
N ALA A 51 15.11 -15.61 27.47
CA ALA A 51 15.41 -16.31 26.24
C ALA A 51 15.12 -17.81 26.35
N GLU A 52 15.51 -18.44 27.46
CA GLU A 52 15.22 -19.85 27.71
C GLU A 52 13.73 -20.12 27.88
N LEU A 53 13.00 -19.24 28.57
CA LEU A 53 11.55 -19.35 28.73
C LEU A 53 10.84 -19.30 27.38
N PHE A 54 11.16 -18.34 26.53
CA PHE A 54 10.57 -18.22 25.20
C PHE A 54 10.89 -19.41 24.30
N GLU A 55 12.12 -19.93 24.37
CA GLU A 55 12.52 -21.09 23.58
C GLU A 55 11.76 -22.36 24.01
N ARG A 56 11.53 -22.54 25.31
CA ARG A 56 10.69 -23.63 25.84
C ARG A 56 9.23 -23.48 25.38
N ASP A 57 8.68 -22.28 25.48
CA ASP A 57 7.30 -21.99 25.04
C ASP A 57 7.14 -22.19 23.53
N GLN A 58 8.11 -21.75 22.72
CA GLN A 58 8.12 -21.99 21.28
C GLN A 58 8.12 -23.49 20.96
N ARG A 59 8.95 -24.28 21.65
CA ARG A 59 8.96 -25.74 21.50
C ARG A 59 7.63 -26.38 21.91
N ALA A 60 7.03 -25.93 23.00
CA ALA A 60 5.74 -26.43 23.49
C ALA A 60 4.56 -26.08 22.56
N LEU A 61 4.58 -24.89 21.96
CA LEU A 61 3.57 -24.42 21.01
C LEU A 61 3.74 -25.07 19.64
N GLY A 62 4.99 -25.19 19.16
CA GLY A 62 5.30 -25.86 17.89
C GLY A 62 4.89 -27.34 17.87
N ALA A 63 4.88 -27.99 19.04
CA ALA A 63 4.37 -29.35 19.18
C ALA A 63 2.83 -29.45 19.02
N GLN A 64 2.09 -28.38 19.27
CA GLN A 64 0.62 -28.35 19.20
C GLN A 64 0.12 -27.93 17.82
N ALA A 65 0.80 -27.01 17.15
CA ALA A 65 0.56 -26.63 15.76
C ALA A 65 1.79 -25.93 15.17
N PRO A 66 2.12 -26.12 13.88
CA PRO A 66 3.18 -25.36 13.24
C PRO A 66 2.76 -23.88 13.13
N LEU A 67 3.32 -23.02 13.98
CA LEU A 67 3.16 -21.57 13.83
C LEU A 67 4.01 -21.06 12.66
N PRO A 68 3.50 -20.12 11.85
CA PRO A 68 4.30 -19.44 10.85
C PRO A 68 5.40 -18.61 11.53
N GLU A 69 6.53 -18.43 10.84
CA GLU A 69 7.64 -17.61 11.33
C GLU A 69 7.17 -16.22 11.77
N ALA A 70 7.52 -15.83 13.00
CA ALA A 70 7.07 -14.57 13.60
C ALA A 70 7.48 -13.35 12.75
N ASP A 71 8.67 -13.40 12.15
CA ASP A 71 9.16 -12.34 11.26
C ASP A 71 8.29 -12.19 10.01
N LEU A 72 7.80 -13.30 9.44
CA LEU A 72 6.90 -13.26 8.29
C LEU A 72 5.54 -12.62 8.65
N VAL A 73 5.02 -12.92 9.83
CA VAL A 73 3.76 -12.33 10.33
C VAL A 73 3.94 -10.83 10.56
N TRP A 74 5.02 -10.44 11.23
CA TRP A 74 5.35 -9.05 11.49
C TRP A 74 5.56 -8.27 10.19
N TRP A 75 6.34 -8.81 9.25
CA TRP A 75 6.58 -8.20 7.95
C TRP A 75 5.28 -7.99 7.17
N LYS A 76 4.38 -9.00 7.17
CA LYS A 76 3.05 -8.86 6.55
C LYS A 76 2.22 -7.77 7.23
N ALA A 77 2.25 -7.67 8.56
CA ALA A 77 1.54 -6.61 9.30
C ALA A 77 2.10 -5.22 8.95
N GLN A 78 3.43 -5.08 8.90
CA GLN A 78 4.09 -3.83 8.53
C GLN A 78 3.75 -3.42 7.08
N LEU A 79 3.68 -4.39 6.17
CA LEU A 79 3.30 -4.14 4.78
C LEU A 79 1.85 -3.66 4.67
N ARG A 80 0.93 -4.21 5.48
CA ARG A 80 -0.46 -3.71 5.55
C ARG A 80 -0.52 -2.28 6.08
N ALA A 81 0.18 -2.00 7.18
CA ALA A 81 0.24 -0.66 7.76
C ALA A 81 0.80 0.38 6.77
N ARG A 82 1.85 0.03 6.01
CA ARG A 82 2.39 0.88 4.94
C ARG A 82 1.38 1.12 3.82
N ARG A 83 0.67 0.08 3.35
CA ARG A 83 -0.37 0.21 2.33
C ARG A 83 -1.53 1.08 2.78
N GLU A 84 -1.93 1.01 4.04
CA GLU A 84 -2.98 1.87 4.60
C GLU A 84 -2.52 3.33 4.73
N ALA A 85 -1.25 3.57 5.06
CA ALA A 85 -0.67 4.91 5.04
C ALA A 85 -0.67 5.50 3.62
N VAL A 86 -0.26 4.72 2.62
CA VAL A 86 -0.28 5.12 1.20
C VAL A 86 -1.70 5.42 0.74
N ARG A 87 -2.68 4.54 1.03
CA ARG A 87 -4.09 4.77 0.67
C ARG A 87 -4.66 6.05 1.30
N ARG A 88 -4.26 6.39 2.54
CA ARG A 88 -4.65 7.66 3.17
C ARG A 88 -4.03 8.88 2.47
N ALA A 89 -2.82 8.75 1.94
CA ALA A 89 -2.16 9.81 1.19
C ALA A 89 -2.70 9.97 -0.24
N GLU A 90 -3.16 8.88 -0.87
CA GLU A 90 -3.71 8.88 -2.24
C GLU A 90 -5.19 9.30 -2.31
N ALA A 91 -5.94 9.14 -1.21
CA ALA A 91 -7.33 9.56 -1.12
C ALA A 91 -7.60 11.00 -1.65
N PRO A 92 -6.86 12.04 -1.25
CA PRO A 92 -7.11 13.41 -1.75
C PRO A 92 -6.81 13.58 -3.24
N VAL A 93 -5.82 12.87 -3.78
CA VAL A 93 -5.43 12.97 -5.20
C VAL A 93 -6.54 12.42 -6.09
N VAL A 94 -7.12 11.27 -5.72
CA VAL A 94 -8.24 10.66 -6.46
C VAL A 94 -9.48 11.57 -6.43
N PHE A 95 -9.72 12.28 -5.32
CA PHE A 95 -10.82 13.26 -5.27
C PHE A 95 -10.57 14.47 -6.18
N ALA A 96 -9.34 14.98 -6.21
CA ALA A 96 -8.98 16.12 -7.06
C ALA A 96 -9.09 15.79 -8.56
N GLU A 97 -8.62 14.61 -8.97
CA GLU A 97 -8.75 14.14 -10.36
C GLU A 97 -10.22 14.01 -10.78
N LYS A 98 -11.05 13.42 -9.92
CA LYS A 98 -12.51 13.32 -10.14
C LYS A 98 -13.17 14.69 -10.25
N ALA A 99 -12.79 15.64 -9.38
CA ALA A 99 -13.32 17.01 -9.43
C ALA A 99 -12.93 17.74 -10.72
N ALA A 100 -11.70 17.52 -11.22
CA ALA A 100 -11.24 18.10 -12.48
C ALA A 100 -12.05 17.59 -13.67
N TRP A 101 -12.31 16.28 -13.76
CA TRP A 101 -13.14 15.71 -14.83
C TRP A 101 -14.59 16.22 -14.79
N VAL A 102 -15.22 16.26 -13.61
CA VAL A 102 -16.59 16.77 -13.45
C VAL A 102 -16.69 18.24 -13.86
N THR A 103 -15.76 19.06 -13.37
CA THR A 103 -15.76 20.50 -13.65
C THR A 103 -15.45 20.79 -15.12
N GLY A 104 -14.52 20.03 -15.72
CA GLY A 104 -14.20 20.13 -17.14
C GLY A 104 -15.40 19.76 -18.02
N ALA A 105 -16.09 18.66 -17.70
CA ALA A 105 -17.29 18.23 -18.43
C ALA A 105 -18.44 19.25 -18.33
N LEU A 106 -18.71 19.76 -17.12
CA LEU A 106 -19.73 20.81 -16.89
C LEU A 106 -19.40 22.10 -17.65
N SER A 107 -18.13 22.54 -17.60
CA SER A 107 -17.70 23.76 -18.28
C SER A 107 -17.82 23.62 -19.80
N ALA A 108 -17.40 22.47 -20.36
CA ALA A 108 -17.53 22.19 -21.78
C ALA A 108 -19.00 22.16 -22.22
N ALA A 109 -19.88 21.52 -21.44
CA ALA A 109 -21.32 21.48 -21.71
C ALA A 109 -21.95 22.87 -21.64
N GLY A 110 -21.59 23.68 -20.65
CA GLY A 110 -22.06 25.06 -20.50
C GLY A 110 -21.62 25.96 -21.67
N LEU A 111 -20.35 25.88 -22.07
CA LEU A 111 -19.82 26.57 -23.25
C LEU A 111 -20.53 26.15 -24.53
N ALA A 112 -20.77 24.85 -24.72
CA ALA A 112 -21.49 24.33 -25.87
C ALA A 112 -22.95 24.81 -25.93
N ALA A 113 -23.64 24.85 -24.78
CA ALA A 113 -25.00 25.37 -24.69
C ALA A 113 -25.07 26.88 -24.97
N TRP A 114 -24.11 27.66 -24.45
CA TRP A 114 -24.07 29.10 -24.68
C TRP A 114 -23.71 29.44 -26.13
N GLN A 115 -22.73 28.76 -26.71
CA GLN A 115 -22.31 28.96 -28.09
C GLN A 115 -23.16 28.21 -29.10
N TRP A 116 -24.25 27.57 -28.67
CA TRP A 116 -25.16 26.83 -29.54
C TRP A 116 -25.62 27.59 -30.79
N PRO A 117 -25.96 28.89 -30.74
CA PRO A 117 -26.34 29.65 -31.94
C PRO A 117 -25.20 29.79 -32.94
N ALA A 118 -23.98 30.05 -32.45
CA ALA A 118 -22.78 30.11 -33.28
C ALA A 118 -22.48 28.73 -33.86
N ILE A 119 -22.46 27.68 -33.03
CA ILE A 119 -22.25 26.29 -33.44
C ILE A 119 -23.24 25.90 -34.56
N ARG A 120 -24.53 26.26 -34.43
CA ARG A 120 -25.52 26.04 -35.50
C ARG A 120 -25.20 26.82 -36.78
N GLY A 121 -24.70 28.04 -36.68
CA GLY A 121 -24.27 28.83 -37.83
C GLY A 121 -23.07 28.21 -38.57
N TRP A 122 -22.07 27.73 -37.83
CA TRP A 122 -20.92 27.02 -38.40
C TRP A 122 -21.32 25.67 -39.00
N LEU A 123 -22.19 24.90 -38.32
CA LEU A 123 -22.76 23.66 -38.86
C LEU A 123 -23.57 23.90 -40.14
N ALA A 124 -24.37 24.97 -40.19
CA ALA A 124 -25.13 25.33 -41.39
C ALA A 124 -24.19 25.71 -42.55
N LEU A 125 -23.12 26.45 -42.27
CA LEU A 125 -22.07 26.79 -43.24
C LEU A 125 -21.38 25.53 -43.79
N ILE A 126 -20.99 24.60 -42.92
CA ILE A 126 -20.38 23.32 -43.33
C ILE A 126 -21.37 22.45 -44.10
N ALA A 127 -22.63 22.40 -43.68
CA ALA A 127 -23.69 21.65 -44.37
C ALA A 127 -24.04 22.25 -45.75
N SER A 128 -23.89 23.57 -45.91
CA SER A 128 -24.09 24.28 -47.17
C SER A 128 -22.86 24.31 -48.09
N ALA A 129 -21.70 23.83 -47.61
CA ALA A 129 -20.48 23.82 -48.39
C ALA A 129 -20.59 22.74 -49.50
N PRO A 130 -20.41 23.11 -50.79
CA PRO A 130 -20.62 22.20 -51.93
C PRO A 130 -19.52 21.11 -52.07
N ILE A 131 -18.70 20.92 -51.04
CA ILE A 131 -17.61 19.94 -50.97
C ILE A 131 -18.12 18.60 -50.41
N LEU A 132 -19.27 18.57 -49.73
CA LEU A 132 -19.95 17.35 -49.30
C LEU A 132 -21.14 17.08 -50.23
N GLY A 133 -20.97 16.12 -51.14
CA GLY A 133 -22.05 15.59 -51.99
C GLY A 133 -23.18 14.89 -51.21
N PRO A 134 -24.18 14.30 -51.90
CA PRO A 134 -25.47 13.83 -51.36
C PRO A 134 -25.44 12.66 -50.34
N HIS A 135 -24.27 12.39 -49.73
CA HIS A 135 -24.05 11.36 -48.71
C HIS A 135 -23.80 11.97 -47.31
N SER A 136 -24.28 13.18 -47.02
CA SER A 136 -23.95 13.96 -45.81
C SER A 136 -24.81 13.67 -44.56
N GLU A 137 -26.01 13.11 -44.73
CA GLU A 137 -26.88 12.61 -43.65
C GLU A 137 -26.16 11.67 -42.64
N PRO A 138 -25.38 10.64 -43.07
CA PRO A 138 -24.72 9.74 -42.14
C PRO A 138 -23.59 10.40 -41.34
N LEU A 139 -22.91 11.42 -41.87
CA LEU A 139 -21.77 12.07 -41.19
C LEU A 139 -22.22 12.97 -40.04
N ALA A 140 -23.28 13.76 -40.24
CA ALA A 140 -23.87 14.56 -39.16
C ALA A 140 -24.43 13.67 -38.04
N ALA A 141 -25.07 12.55 -38.40
CA ALA A 141 -25.55 11.56 -37.43
C ALA A 141 -24.40 10.94 -36.63
N LEU A 142 -23.24 10.67 -37.25
CA LEU A 142 -22.06 10.16 -36.55
C LEU A 142 -21.47 11.16 -35.54
N PHE A 143 -21.44 12.46 -35.87
CA PHE A 143 -20.98 13.49 -34.92
C PHE A 143 -21.93 13.64 -33.72
N VAL A 144 -23.24 13.64 -33.96
CA VAL A 144 -24.24 13.72 -32.88
C VAL A 144 -24.22 12.46 -32.02
N ALA A 145 -24.15 11.27 -32.63
CA ALA A 145 -24.02 10.02 -31.91
C ALA A 145 -22.71 9.96 -31.11
N GLY A 146 -21.61 10.49 -31.65
CA GLY A 146 -20.35 10.65 -30.94
C GLY A 146 -20.50 11.52 -29.69
N LEU A 147 -21.10 12.71 -29.82
CA LEU A 147 -21.28 13.65 -28.72
C LEU A 147 -22.22 13.10 -27.62
N VAL A 148 -23.31 12.45 -28.03
CA VAL A 148 -24.23 11.75 -27.10
C VAL A 148 -23.52 10.59 -26.41
N SER A 149 -22.73 9.80 -27.15
CA SER A 149 -21.94 8.71 -26.59
C SER A 149 -20.92 9.22 -25.56
N THR A 150 -20.24 10.34 -25.83
CA THR A 150 -19.30 10.94 -24.88
C THR A 150 -20.01 11.44 -23.61
N LEU A 151 -21.20 12.04 -23.74
CA LEU A 151 -22.02 12.47 -22.59
C LEU A 151 -22.54 11.28 -21.77
N VAL A 152 -22.98 10.21 -22.43
CA VAL A 152 -23.42 8.98 -21.77
C VAL A 152 -22.25 8.30 -21.07
N LEU A 153 -21.08 8.20 -21.71
CA LEU A 153 -19.88 7.64 -21.11
C LEU A 153 -19.40 8.47 -19.90
N ALA A 154 -19.47 9.80 -19.97
CA ALA A 154 -19.19 10.67 -18.84
C ALA A 154 -20.17 10.45 -17.68
N GLY A 155 -21.47 10.33 -17.98
CA GLY A 155 -22.51 10.04 -16.98
C GLY A 155 -22.38 8.65 -16.35
N VAL A 156 -22.09 7.63 -17.15
CA VAL A 156 -21.85 6.25 -16.70
C VAL A 156 -20.58 6.18 -15.84
N SER A 157 -19.52 6.90 -16.23
CA SER A 157 -18.29 6.98 -15.44
C SER A 157 -18.57 7.62 -14.07
N LEU A 158 -19.36 8.70 -14.03
CA LEU A 158 -19.84 9.30 -12.78
C LEU A 158 -20.66 8.31 -11.93
N TYR A 159 -21.59 7.58 -12.56
CA TYR A 159 -22.46 6.63 -11.88
C TYR A 159 -21.70 5.46 -11.29
N LEU A 160 -20.78 4.86 -12.05
CA LEU A 160 -19.93 3.76 -11.57
C LEU A 160 -19.06 4.20 -10.39
N ILE A 161 -18.47 5.39 -10.49
CA ILE A 161 -17.69 6.02 -9.41
C ILE A 161 -18.54 6.24 -8.15
N TRP A 162 -19.82 6.53 -8.30
CA TRP A 162 -20.73 6.74 -7.17
C TRP A 162 -21.27 5.43 -6.60
N SER A 163 -21.40 4.38 -7.43
CA SER A 163 -21.89 3.06 -7.05
C SER A 163 -20.88 2.18 -6.31
N GLU A 164 -19.58 2.47 -6.43
CA GLU A 164 -18.51 1.78 -5.68
C GLU A 164 -18.40 2.23 -4.21
N LYS A 165 -19.28 3.15 -3.76
CA LYS A 165 -19.38 3.63 -2.38
C LYS A 165 -20.61 3.05 -1.71
#